data_AF-A0A7Y1TFC6-F1
#
_entry.id   AF-A0A7Y1TFC6-F1
#
_cell.length_a   1.000
_cell.length_b   1.000
_cell.length_c   1.000
_cell.angle_alpha   90.00
_cell.angle_beta   90.00
_cell.angle_gamma   90.00
#
_symmetry.space_group_name_H-M   'P 1'
#
loop_
_entity.id
_entity.type
_entity.pdbx_description
1 polymer ?
#
loop_
_entity_poly.entity_id
_entity_poly.type
_entity_poly.pdbx_seq_one_letter_code
_entity_poly.pdbx_strand_id
1 'polypeptide(L)'
;MLIKPDEKFHVVMRRHYVGQVQRHFIGKVDAVEGSVVRATGYVFIYEEMSAQYVKKEVPRTTVLDLAESGYIVNFIPQTVNIDELRYETIDRTYLALTDGKGFLLDINEFGTKR
;
A
#
# COMPACT_ATOMS: atom_id res chain seq x y z
N MET A 1 19.55 -6.80 -3.85
CA MET A 1 18.10 -6.69 -3.63
C MET A 1 17.43 -6.15 -4.89
N LEU A 2 16.18 -6.53 -5.18
CA LEU A 2 15.44 -6.14 -6.39
C LEU A 2 14.85 -4.73 -6.35
N ILE A 3 14.90 -4.03 -5.20
CA ILE A 3 14.39 -2.67 -5.04
C ILE A 3 15.48 -1.61 -5.23
N LYS A 4 15.13 -0.51 -5.90
CA LYS A 4 16.00 0.63 -6.22
C LYS A 4 15.41 1.95 -5.71
N PRO A 5 16.27 2.97 -5.48
CA PRO A 5 15.79 4.34 -5.29
C PRO A 5 14.82 4.77 -6.41
N ASP A 6 13.89 5.64 -6.06
CA ASP A 6 12.78 6.11 -6.90
C ASP A 6 11.72 5.05 -7.25
N GLU A 7 11.87 3.79 -6.84
CA GLU A 7 10.79 2.80 -6.98
C GLU A 7 9.60 3.09 -6.08
N LYS A 8 8.40 2.86 -6.61
CA LYS A 8 7.14 3.06 -5.90
C LYS A 8 6.60 1.71 -5.48
N PHE A 9 6.12 1.62 -4.26
CA PHE A 9 5.64 0.36 -3.71
C PHE A 9 4.44 0.58 -2.79
N HIS A 10 3.64 -0.49 -2.67
CA HIS A 10 2.53 -0.62 -1.75
C HIS A 10 2.86 -1.76 -0.77
N VAL A 11 2.85 -1.46 0.53
CA VAL A 11 3.04 -2.42 1.61
C VAL A 11 1.74 -2.64 2.35
N VAL A 12 1.27 -3.88 2.34
CA VAL A 12 0.21 -4.35 3.23
C VAL A 12 0.86 -4.94 4.47
N MET A 13 0.51 -4.40 5.65
CA MET A 13 0.95 -4.95 6.94
C MET A 13 -0.10 -5.94 7.43
N ARG A 14 0.26 -7.22 7.50
CA ARG A 14 -0.64 -8.27 7.98
C ARG A 14 -0.98 -8.05 9.46
N ARG A 15 -2.20 -8.43 9.82
CA ARG A 15 -2.65 -8.45 11.22
C ARG A 15 -2.06 -9.67 11.91
N HIS A 16 -1.47 -9.45 13.08
CA HIS A 16 -0.99 -10.51 13.96
C HIS A 16 -2.00 -10.83 15.07
N TYR A 17 -2.92 -9.91 15.38
CA TYR A 17 -3.93 -10.09 16.42
C TYR A 17 -5.22 -9.32 16.13
N VAL A 18 -6.31 -9.75 16.78
CA VAL A 18 -7.63 -9.12 16.70
C VAL A 18 -7.57 -7.72 17.33
N GLY A 19 -8.09 -6.71 16.63
CA GLY A 19 -8.04 -5.32 17.08
C GLY A 19 -6.77 -4.56 16.67
N GLN A 20 -5.79 -5.21 16.06
CA GLN A 20 -4.68 -4.49 15.42
C GLN A 20 -5.22 -3.60 14.30
N VAL A 21 -4.78 -2.33 14.31
CA VAL A 21 -5.08 -1.35 13.26
C VAL A 21 -4.56 -1.88 11.93
N GLN A 22 -5.48 -2.01 10.97
CA GLN A 22 -5.11 -2.35 9.60
C GLN A 22 -4.58 -1.08 8.93
N ARG A 23 -3.35 -1.15 8.47
CA ARG A 23 -2.70 -0.03 7.80
C ARG A 23 -1.87 -0.52 6.63
N HIS A 24 -1.92 0.25 5.56
CA HIS A 24 -1.04 0.09 4.42
C HIS A 24 -0.14 1.31 4.29
N PHE A 25 0.96 1.15 3.58
CA PHE A 25 1.85 2.23 3.21
C PHE A 25 2.07 2.23 1.71
N ILE A 26 1.96 3.40 1.10
CA ILE A 26 2.29 3.58 -0.31
C ILE A 26 3.31 4.69 -0.41
N GLY A 27 4.48 4.40 -0.97
CA GLY A 27 5.55 5.37 -1.02
C GLY A 27 6.56 5.13 -2.12
N LYS A 28 7.45 6.10 -2.23
CA LYS A 28 8.62 6.07 -3.10
C LYS A 28 9.87 5.82 -2.26
N VAL A 29 10.76 4.97 -2.74
CA VAL A 29 12.04 4.67 -2.11
C VAL A 29 12.97 5.87 -2.21
N ASP A 30 13.45 6.36 -1.07
CA ASP A 30 14.45 7.41 -0.98
C ASP A 30 15.87 6.82 -0.92
N ALA A 31 16.04 5.72 -0.18
CA ALA A 31 17.31 5.02 -0.03
C ALA A 31 17.10 3.53 0.32
N VAL A 32 18.10 2.70 0.00
CA VAL A 32 18.06 1.24 0.20
C VAL A 32 19.37 0.77 0.83
N GLU A 33 19.27 -0.05 1.87
CA GLU A 33 20.40 -0.76 2.47
C GLU A 33 19.97 -2.18 2.85
N GLY A 34 20.50 -3.19 2.14
CA GLY A 34 20.05 -4.58 2.32
C GLY A 34 18.55 -4.71 2.00
N SER A 35 17.77 -5.20 2.97
CA SER A 35 16.29 -5.27 2.93
C SER A 35 15.57 -4.02 3.45
N VAL A 36 16.32 -3.10 4.05
CA VAL A 36 15.79 -1.92 4.69
C VAL A 36 15.69 -0.80 3.66
N VAL A 37 14.54 -0.13 3.64
CA VAL A 37 14.30 1.04 2.80
C VAL A 37 13.92 2.24 3.66
N ARG A 38 14.48 3.40 3.31
CA ARG A 38 13.89 4.70 3.67
C ARG A 38 12.96 5.09 2.54
N ALA A 39 11.72 5.46 2.88
CA ALA A 39 10.72 5.82 1.88
C ALA A 39 9.82 6.93 2.36
N THR A 40 9.38 7.75 1.42
CA THR A 40 8.44 8.84 1.65
C THR A 40 7.13 8.55 0.94
N GLY A 41 6.02 8.72 1.66
CA GLY A 41 4.71 8.36 1.13
C GLY A 41 3.59 8.47 2.15
N TYR A 42 2.47 7.82 1.86
CA TYR A 42 1.22 7.96 2.58
C TYR A 42 0.86 6.70 3.35
N VAL A 43 0.26 6.93 4.51
CA VAL A 43 -0.36 5.86 5.30
C VAL A 43 -1.83 5.80 4.96
N PHE A 44 -2.32 4.60 4.73
CA PHE A 44 -3.73 4.30 4.58
C PHE A 44 -4.17 3.51 5.80
N ILE A 45 -5.25 3.93 6.46
CA ILE A 45 -5.77 3.27 7.66
C ILE A 45 -7.18 2.78 7.36
N TYR A 46 -7.45 1.53 7.70
CA TYR A 46 -8.81 1.01 7.62
C TYR A 46 -9.70 1.70 8.66
N GLU A 47 -10.79 2.29 8.20
CA GLU A 47 -11.83 2.89 9.01
C GLU A 47 -13.06 1.98 9.03
N GLU A 48 -13.43 1.49 10.21
CA GLU A 48 -14.50 0.50 10.37
C GLU A 48 -15.88 1.07 10.01
N MET A 49 -16.11 2.37 10.26
CA MET A 49 -17.41 3.01 9.98
C MET A 49 -17.71 3.10 8.49
N SER A 50 -16.71 3.45 7.68
CA SER A 50 -16.84 3.56 6.23
C SER A 50 -16.49 2.25 5.51
N ALA A 51 -15.97 1.26 6.24
CA ALA A 51 -15.44 0.00 5.72
C ALA A 51 -14.39 0.19 4.61
N GLN A 52 -13.60 1.28 4.69
CA GLN A 52 -12.65 1.69 3.66
C GLN A 52 -11.28 2.04 4.23
N TYR A 53 -10.27 1.99 3.38
CA TYR A 53 -8.94 2.50 3.71
C TYR A 53 -8.85 3.98 3.38
N VAL A 54 -8.69 4.81 4.41
CA VAL A 54 -8.60 6.26 4.30
C VAL A 54 -7.14 6.69 4.27
N LYS A 55 -6.78 7.47 3.24
CA LYS A 55 -5.45 8.08 3.08
C LYS A 55 -5.24 9.18 4.13
N LYS A 56 -4.11 9.18 4.82
CA LYS A 56 -3.68 10.33 5.63
C LYS A 56 -3.14 11.42 4.71
N GLU A 57 -3.57 12.66 4.91
CA GLU A 57 -3.28 13.79 4.00
C GLU A 57 -1.79 14.14 3.92
N VAL A 58 -1.06 14.00 5.03
CA VAL A 58 0.35 14.38 5.11
C VAL A 58 1.24 13.17 4.83
N PRO A 59 2.11 13.22 3.81
CA PRO A 59 3.09 12.18 3.60
C PRO A 59 4.13 12.20 4.72
N ARG A 60 4.73 11.05 5.00
CA ARG A 60 5.82 10.92 5.97
C ARG A 60 6.95 10.10 5.40
N THR A 61 8.16 10.42 5.84
CA THR A 61 9.33 9.57 5.65
C THR A 61 9.39 8.52 6.76
N THR A 62 9.57 7.26 6.39
CA THR A 62 9.68 6.14 7.33
C THR A 62 10.76 5.16 6.89
N VAL A 63 11.16 4.29 7.81
CA VAL A 63 12.03 3.15 7.53
C VAL A 63 11.19 1.87 7.59
N LEU A 64 11.39 0.97 6.63
CA LEU A 64 10.71 -0.33 6.55
C LEU A 64 11.74 -1.40 6.20
N ASP A 65 11.71 -2.55 6.89
CA ASP A 65 12.38 -3.75 6.41
C ASP A 65 11.43 -4.51 5.49
N LEU A 66 11.73 -4.56 4.19
CA LEU A 66 10.86 -5.20 3.21
C LEU A 66 10.98 -6.73 3.18
N ALA A 67 11.95 -7.30 3.90
CA ALA A 67 12.06 -8.74 4.12
C ALA A 67 11.22 -9.22 5.33
N GLU A 68 10.55 -8.30 6.03
CA GLU A 68 9.69 -8.64 7.17
C GLU A 68 8.52 -9.54 6.73
N SER A 69 8.37 -10.68 7.40
CA SER A 69 7.39 -11.72 7.10
C SER A 69 5.93 -11.26 7.14
N GLY A 70 5.65 -10.20 7.92
CA GLY A 70 4.34 -9.58 8.01
C GLY A 70 3.97 -8.69 6.82
N TYR A 71 4.87 -8.44 5.89
CA TYR A 71 4.64 -7.51 4.77
C TYR A 71 4.33 -8.23 3.48
N ILE A 72 3.30 -7.74 2.77
CA ILE A 72 3.08 -8.05 1.35
C ILE A 72 3.46 -6.78 0.58
N VAL A 73 4.48 -6.88 -0.26
CA VAL A 73 5.04 -5.74 -1.01
C VAL A 73 4.67 -5.89 -2.48
N ASN A 74 3.96 -4.90 -3.01
CA ASN A 74 3.59 -4.79 -4.41
C ASN A 74 4.32 -3.62 -5.05
N PHE A 75 4.82 -3.79 -6.27
CA PHE A 75 5.39 -2.68 -7.03
C PHE A 75 4.28 -1.85 -7.67
N ILE A 76 4.47 -0.53 -7.66
CA ILE A 76 3.61 0.41 -8.36
C ILE A 76 4.39 0.91 -9.59
N PRO A 77 3.79 0.89 -10.79
CA PRO A 77 4.43 1.41 -11.99
C PRO A 77 4.91 2.85 -11.82
N GLN A 78 6.05 3.18 -12.43
CA GLN A 78 6.63 4.53 -12.35
C GLN A 78 5.71 5.62 -12.90
N THR A 79 4.84 5.27 -13.84
CA THR A 79 3.86 6.18 -14.44
C THR A 79 2.74 6.61 -13.49
N VAL A 80 2.52 5.91 -12.38
CA VAL A 80 1.41 6.16 -11.45
C VAL A 80 1.78 7.25 -10.46
N ASN A 81 0.90 8.24 -10.27
CA ASN A 81 1.07 9.25 -9.24
C ASN A 81 0.51 8.75 -7.89
N ILE A 82 1.39 8.54 -6.90
CA ILE A 82 0.99 8.07 -5.56
C ILE A 82 0.12 9.07 -4.79
N ASP A 83 0.16 10.35 -5.17
CA ASP A 83 -0.65 11.41 -4.55
C ASP A 83 -2.14 11.23 -4.86
N GLU A 84 -2.47 10.63 -5.99
CA GLU A 84 -3.84 10.43 -6.49
C GLU A 84 -4.41 9.05 -6.15
N LEU A 85 -3.57 8.17 -5.60
CA LEU A 85 -3.98 6.82 -5.23
C LEU A 85 -4.97 6.82 -4.07
N ARG A 86 -6.03 6.03 -4.24
CA ARG A 86 -7.09 5.81 -3.25
C ARG A 86 -7.62 4.39 -3.37
N TYR A 87 -8.23 3.93 -2.28
CA TYR A 87 -8.97 2.68 -2.30
C TYR A 87 -10.39 2.93 -2.80
N GLU A 88 -10.86 2.06 -3.68
CA GLU A 88 -12.23 2.06 -4.18
C GLU A 88 -12.81 0.64 -4.12
N THR A 89 -14.11 0.56 -3.85
CA THR A 89 -14.85 -0.69 -4.00
C THR A 89 -15.45 -0.73 -5.39
N ILE A 90 -15.02 -1.71 -6.19
CA ILE A 90 -15.49 -1.89 -7.57
C ILE A 90 -16.61 -2.94 -7.57
N ASP A 91 -17.69 -2.64 -8.29
CA ASP A 91 -18.86 -3.50 -8.44
C ASP A 91 -19.44 -4.03 -7.11
N ARG A 92 -19.29 -3.25 -6.04
CA ARG A 92 -19.69 -3.58 -4.65
C ARG A 92 -19.06 -4.87 -4.09
N THR A 93 -18.05 -5.42 -4.75
CA THR A 93 -17.60 -6.80 -4.49
C THR A 93 -16.13 -6.88 -4.12
N TYR A 94 -15.25 -6.12 -4.76
CA TYR A 94 -13.82 -6.19 -4.47
C TYR A 94 -13.19 -4.81 -4.23
N LEU A 95 -12.19 -4.82 -3.36
CA LEU A 95 -11.44 -3.64 -2.97
C LEU A 95 -10.22 -3.52 -3.86
N ALA A 96 -10.07 -2.38 -4.53
CA ALA A 96 -8.92 -2.10 -5.38
C ALA A 96 -8.24 -0.80 -4.95
N LEU A 97 -6.93 -0.73 -5.14
CA LEU A 97 -6.15 0.50 -5.10
C LEU A 97 -6.04 1.05 -6.52
N THR A 98 -6.47 2.29 -6.75
CA THR A 98 -6.52 2.90 -8.09
C THR A 98 -6.14 4.37 -8.07
N ASP A 99 -5.65 4.87 -9.21
CA ASP A 99 -5.48 6.31 -9.49
C ASP A 99 -6.70 6.91 -10.21
N GLY A 100 -7.66 6.08 -10.67
CA GLY A 100 -8.76 6.51 -11.54
C GLY A 100 -8.35 6.85 -12.97
N LYS A 101 -7.10 6.55 -13.37
CA LYS A 101 -6.52 6.83 -14.70
C LYS A 101 -6.07 5.57 -15.45
N GLY A 102 -6.36 4.39 -14.90
CA GLY A 102 -6.11 3.09 -15.52
C GLY A 102 -5.21 2.17 -14.71
N PHE A 103 -4.57 2.66 -13.64
CA PHE A 103 -3.93 1.77 -12.68
C PHE A 103 -4.97 1.18 -11.73
N LEU A 104 -4.87 -0.13 -11.54
CA LEU A 104 -5.73 -0.89 -10.64
C LEU A 104 -4.92 -2.05 -10.05
N LEU A 105 -4.83 -2.09 -8.73
CA LEU A 105 -4.28 -3.21 -7.97
C LEU A 105 -5.41 -3.82 -7.15
N ASP A 106 -5.81 -5.03 -7.51
CA ASP A 106 -6.82 -5.80 -6.77
C ASP A 106 -6.23 -6.32 -5.46
N ILE A 107 -6.81 -5.89 -4.34
CA ILE A 107 -6.36 -6.26 -2.99
C ILE A 107 -6.94 -7.62 -2.58
N ASN A 108 -8.07 -7.99 -3.18
CA ASN A 108 -8.79 -9.23 -2.91
C ASN A 108 -8.52 -10.29 -3.99
N GLU A 109 -7.42 -10.17 -4.75
CA GLU A 109 -7.15 -11.01 -5.93
C GLU A 109 -7.13 -12.53 -5.64
N PHE A 110 -6.84 -12.91 -4.38
CA PHE A 110 -6.82 -14.29 -3.90
C PHE A 110 -8.06 -14.70 -3.10
N GLY A 111 -9.10 -13.86 -3.06
CA GLY A 111 -10.39 -14.17 -2.45
C GLY A 111 -11.16 -15.21 -3.26
N THR A 112 -11.88 -16.10 -2.58
CA THR A 112 -12.64 -17.20 -3.21
C THR A 112 -13.95 -16.77 -3.88
N LYS A 113 -14.25 -15.48 -3.96
CA LYS A 113 -15.44 -14.95 -4.64
C LYS A 113 -14.98 -14.03 -5.77
N ARG A 114 -15.13 -14.53 -7.00
CA ARG A 114 -15.13 -13.76 -8.24
C ARG A 114 -16.55 -13.68 -8.77
#